data_AF-A0A7C7I966-F1
#
_entry.id   AF-A0A7C7I966-F1
#
_cell.length_a   1.000
_cell.length_b   1.000
_cell.length_c   1.000
_cell.angle_alpha   90.00
_cell.angle_beta   90.00
_cell.angle_gamma   90.00
#
_symmetry.space_group_name_H-M   'P 1'
#
loop_
_entity.id
_entity.type
_entity.pdbx_description
1 polymer ?
#
loop_
_entity_poly.entity_id
_entity_poly.type
_entity_poly.pdbx_seq_one_letter_code
_entity_poly.pdbx_strand_id
1 'polypeptide(L)'
;MASERVQRRIDILLDEADQAIAQSDWSVVRDRAQNVLALDPDNGDAATFLAAADRALASSGQMPASTSTPTSKEPSADQPTSFANGRYQVKRFLGEGGKKKIYLAQDTTLDREVAFALIKTS
;
A
#
# COMPACT_ATOMS: atom_id res chain seq x y z
N MET A 1 -11.97 -31.43 -8.55
CA MET A 1 -11.40 -31.84 -7.25
C MET A 1 -9.90 -31.98 -7.44
N ALA A 2 -9.09 -31.17 -6.77
CA ALA A 2 -7.64 -31.30 -6.83
C ALA A 2 -7.24 -32.70 -6.35
N SER A 3 -6.32 -33.35 -7.03
CA SER A 3 -5.89 -34.71 -6.68
C SER A 3 -5.27 -34.73 -5.28
N GLU A 4 -5.43 -35.80 -4.51
CA GLU A 4 -4.86 -35.91 -3.14
C GLU A 4 -3.35 -35.61 -3.08
N ARG A 5 -2.63 -35.88 -4.18
CA ARG A 5 -1.21 -35.55 -4.34
C ARG A 5 -0.94 -34.04 -4.35
N VAL A 6 -1.83 -33.27 -4.98
CA VAL A 6 -1.77 -31.80 -5.03
C VAL A 6 -2.10 -31.24 -3.65
N GLN A 7 -3.13 -31.76 -2.99
CA GLN A 7 -3.50 -31.31 -1.64
C GLN A 7 -2.38 -31.53 -0.62
N ARG A 8 -1.72 -32.69 -0.64
CA ARG A 8 -0.54 -32.93 0.23
C ARG A 8 0.61 -31.98 -0.09
N ARG A 9 0.79 -31.61 -1.36
CA ARG A 9 1.85 -30.66 -1.73
C ARG A 9 1.55 -29.26 -1.22
N ILE A 10 0.29 -28.84 -1.26
CA ILE A 10 -0.16 -27.56 -0.70
C ILE A 10 0.08 -27.53 0.81
N ASP A 11 -0.32 -28.59 1.52
CA ASP A 11 -0.15 -28.70 2.98
C ASP A 11 1.32 -28.56 3.40
N ILE A 12 2.23 -29.27 2.72
CA ILE A 12 3.68 -29.15 2.95
C ILE A 12 4.20 -27.72 2.69
N LEU A 13 3.73 -27.08 1.60
CA LEU A 13 4.17 -25.72 1.29
C LEU A 13 3.67 -24.69 2.31
N LEU A 14 2.47 -24.89 2.87
CA LEU A 14 1.92 -24.04 3.92
C LEU A 14 2.68 -24.22 5.24
N ASP A 15 3.04 -25.46 5.61
CA ASP A 15 3.89 -25.73 6.77
C ASP A 15 5.29 -25.11 6.62
N GLU A 16 5.91 -25.24 5.44
CA GLU A 16 7.19 -24.58 5.13
C GLU A 16 7.07 -23.04 5.21
N ALA A 17 5.94 -22.47 4.80
CA ALA A 17 5.69 -21.03 4.91
C ALA A 17 5.59 -20.59 6.38
N ASP A 18 4.88 -21.33 7.23
CA ASP A 18 4.75 -21.02 8.66
C ASP A 18 6.12 -21.10 9.37
N GLN A 19 6.90 -22.14 9.09
CA GLN A 19 8.27 -22.28 9.60
C GLN A 19 9.18 -21.11 9.17
N ALA A 20 9.02 -20.61 7.95
CA ALA A 20 9.78 -19.45 7.47
C ALA A 20 9.34 -18.16 8.17
N ILE A 21 8.05 -18.00 8.52
CA ILE A 21 7.56 -16.88 9.34
C ILE A 21 8.22 -16.91 10.72
N ALA A 22 8.31 -18.08 11.36
CA ALA A 22 8.98 -18.24 12.65
C ALA A 22 10.45 -17.80 12.61
N GLN A 23 11.12 -17.95 11.46
CA GLN A 23 12.49 -17.50 11.21
C GLN A 23 12.58 -16.05 10.68
N SER A 24 11.44 -15.37 10.48
CA SER A 24 11.34 -14.05 9.85
C SER A 24 11.87 -14.00 8.40
N ASP A 25 11.91 -15.14 7.71
CA ASP A 25 12.38 -15.27 6.33
C ASP A 25 11.25 -15.00 5.33
N TRP A 26 10.84 -13.75 5.24
CA TRP A 26 9.70 -13.31 4.42
C TRP A 26 9.87 -13.59 2.91
N SER A 27 11.11 -13.67 2.41
CA SER A 27 11.38 -14.07 1.02
C SER A 27 10.93 -15.51 0.73
N VAL A 28 11.16 -16.43 1.68
CA VAL A 28 10.76 -17.84 1.56
C VAL A 28 9.26 -17.96 1.68
N VAL A 29 8.64 -17.26 2.65
CA VAL A 29 7.17 -17.21 2.82
C VAL A 29 6.48 -16.81 1.53
N ARG A 30 6.98 -15.77 0.85
CA ARG A 30 6.44 -15.29 -0.44
C ARG A 30 6.53 -16.36 -1.52
N ASP A 31 7.69 -17.00 -1.69
CA ASP A 31 7.89 -18.05 -2.69
C ASP A 31 6.95 -19.24 -2.47
N ARG A 32 6.85 -19.72 -1.23
CA ARG A 32 5.99 -20.85 -0.87
C ARG A 32 4.51 -20.55 -1.10
N ALA A 33 4.06 -19.36 -0.70
CA ALA A 33 2.70 -18.90 -0.95
C ALA A 33 2.37 -18.79 -2.46
N GLN A 34 3.30 -18.31 -3.29
CA GLN A 34 3.11 -18.28 -4.75
C GLN A 34 2.97 -19.68 -5.35
N ASN A 35 3.79 -20.63 -4.88
CA ASN A 35 3.70 -22.02 -5.32
C ASN A 35 2.38 -22.67 -4.92
N VAL A 36 1.82 -22.33 -3.75
CA VAL A 36 0.48 -22.78 -3.36
C VAL A 36 -0.58 -22.17 -4.29
N LEU A 37 -0.55 -20.86 -4.54
CA LEU A 37 -1.51 -20.19 -5.43
C LEU A 37 -1.42 -20.68 -6.89
N ALA A 38 -0.26 -21.14 -7.33
CA ALA A 38 -0.09 -21.77 -8.65
C ALA A 38 -0.78 -23.14 -8.74
N LEU A 39 -0.87 -23.87 -7.63
CA LEU A 39 -1.56 -25.15 -7.53
C LEU A 39 -3.06 -24.99 -7.24
N ASP A 40 -3.40 -24.00 -6.41
CA ASP A 40 -4.75 -23.67 -5.98
C ASP A 40 -4.90 -22.13 -5.81
N PRO A 41 -5.41 -21.43 -6.84
CA PRO A 41 -5.53 -19.98 -6.82
C PRO A 41 -6.62 -19.47 -5.86
N ASP A 42 -7.53 -20.34 -5.39
CA ASP A 42 -8.60 -19.98 -4.44
C ASP A 42 -8.16 -20.10 -2.98
N ASN A 43 -6.89 -20.48 -2.73
CA ASN A 43 -6.37 -20.70 -1.40
C ASN A 43 -6.17 -19.39 -0.62
N GLY A 44 -7.11 -19.11 0.30
CA GLY A 44 -7.11 -17.89 1.11
C GLY A 44 -5.91 -17.76 2.06
N ASP A 45 -5.39 -18.86 2.59
CA ASP A 45 -4.24 -18.86 3.50
C ASP A 45 -2.97 -18.44 2.75
N ALA A 46 -2.75 -19.00 1.57
CA ALA A 46 -1.63 -18.62 0.71
C ALA A 46 -1.69 -17.15 0.29
N ALA A 47 -2.88 -16.63 -0.05
CA ALA A 47 -3.06 -15.21 -0.34
C ALA A 47 -2.72 -14.32 0.88
N THR A 48 -3.09 -14.76 2.08
CA THR A 48 -2.78 -14.06 3.33
C THR A 48 -1.27 -14.05 3.59
N PHE A 49 -0.59 -15.18 3.45
CA PHE A 49 0.86 -15.28 3.61
C PHE A 49 1.62 -14.46 2.57
N LEU A 50 1.18 -14.46 1.32
CA LEU A 50 1.76 -13.64 0.26
C LEU A 50 1.68 -12.14 0.61
N ALA A 51 0.51 -11.68 1.05
CA ALA A 51 0.30 -10.28 1.41
C ALA A 51 1.10 -9.87 2.64
N ALA A 52 1.23 -10.76 3.64
CA ALA A 52 2.06 -10.53 4.82
C ALA A 52 3.55 -10.43 4.44
N ALA A 53 4.04 -11.37 3.62
CA ALA A 53 5.41 -11.38 3.15
C ALA A 53 5.76 -10.15 2.29
N ASP A 54 4.89 -9.73 1.38
CA ASP A 54 5.10 -8.54 0.56
C ASP A 54 5.19 -7.26 1.42
N ARG A 55 4.33 -7.13 2.45
CA ARG A 55 4.41 -6.04 3.42
C ARG A 55 5.71 -6.07 4.21
N ALA A 56 6.13 -7.24 4.69
CA ALA A 56 7.35 -7.35 5.50
C ALA A 56 8.62 -7.08 4.67
N LEU A 57 8.66 -7.55 3.42
CA LEU A 57 9.74 -7.27 2.48
C LEU A 57 9.78 -5.79 2.08
N ALA A 58 8.62 -5.17 1.83
CA ALA A 58 8.51 -3.72 1.58
C ALA A 58 8.98 -2.90 2.80
N SER A 59 8.64 -3.35 4.01
CA SER A 59 9.06 -2.71 5.27
C SER A 59 10.57 -2.87 5.53
N SER A 60 11.18 -3.95 5.05
CA SER A 60 12.63 -4.20 5.20
C SER A 60 13.47 -3.32 4.25
N GLY A 61 12.84 -2.78 3.19
CA GLY A 61 13.43 -1.80 2.27
C GLY A 61 13.02 -0.35 2.50
N GLN A 62 12.07 -0.08 3.41
CA GLN A 62 11.54 1.25 3.68
C GLN A 62 11.44 1.54 5.18
N MET A 63 12.23 2.53 5.62
CA MET A 63 11.89 3.33 6.80
C MET A 63 10.41 3.76 6.74
N PRO A 64 9.73 3.91 7.89
CA PRO A 64 8.27 3.99 7.95
C PRO A 64 7.78 5.31 7.35
N ALA A 65 7.37 5.27 6.09
CA ALA A 65 6.45 6.24 5.53
C ALA A 65 5.22 5.47 5.03
N SER A 66 4.30 5.26 5.97
CA SER A 66 2.85 5.25 5.75
C SER A 66 2.35 4.56 4.48
N THR A 67 1.85 3.34 4.66
CA THR A 67 0.90 2.66 3.77
C THR A 67 -0.09 3.65 3.16
N SER A 68 0.12 3.98 1.89
CA SER A 68 -0.78 4.78 1.06
C SER A 68 -1.17 3.97 -0.16
N THR A 69 -1.97 2.94 0.04
CA THR A 69 -2.94 2.49 -0.97
C THR A 69 -4.20 2.07 -0.22
N PRO A 70 -5.35 2.63 -0.61
CA PRO A 70 -5.99 2.01 -1.77
C PRO A 70 -6.52 3.03 -2.79
N THR A 71 -6.69 2.54 -4.01
CA THR A 71 -7.82 2.84 -4.91
C THR A 71 -8.06 4.30 -5.32
N SER A 72 -8.11 4.47 -6.64
CA SER A 72 -8.94 5.42 -7.37
C SER A 72 -9.70 6.44 -6.50
N LYS A 73 -9.15 7.65 -6.40
CA LYS A 73 -9.98 8.85 -6.41
C LYS A 73 -9.49 9.69 -7.57
N GLU A 74 -10.11 9.42 -8.70
CA GLU A 74 -10.52 10.45 -9.64
C GLU A 74 -10.44 11.84 -8.99
N PRO A 75 -9.56 12.74 -9.46
CA PRO A 75 -9.54 14.09 -8.92
C PRO A 75 -10.94 14.64 -9.17
N SER A 76 -11.73 14.81 -8.13
CA SER A 76 -12.97 15.58 -8.23
C SER A 76 -12.55 16.90 -8.87
N ALA A 77 -13.01 17.13 -10.11
CA ALA A 77 -12.47 18.12 -11.04
C ALA A 77 -12.44 19.56 -10.48
N ASP A 78 -13.08 19.78 -9.33
CA ASP A 78 -13.16 21.04 -8.60
C ASP A 78 -12.01 21.31 -7.61
N GLN A 79 -11.06 20.39 -7.40
CA GLN A 79 -9.97 20.59 -6.44
C GLN A 79 -8.59 20.74 -7.12
N PRO A 80 -7.81 21.78 -6.76
CA PRO A 80 -6.45 21.94 -7.28
C PRO A 80 -5.58 20.78 -6.78
N THR A 81 -4.91 20.11 -7.70
CA THR A 81 -3.95 19.04 -7.42
C THR A 81 -2.57 19.59 -7.02
N SER A 82 -2.27 20.84 -7.39
CA SER A 82 -1.04 21.52 -7.01
C SER A 82 -1.19 23.04 -7.01
N PHE A 83 -0.28 23.71 -6.30
CA PHE A 83 -0.12 25.17 -6.32
C PHE A 83 1.31 25.54 -6.75
N ALA A 84 1.46 26.80 -7.21
CA ALA A 84 2.73 27.34 -7.67
C ALA A 84 3.44 26.44 -8.70
N ASN A 85 2.71 26.08 -9.77
CA ASN A 85 3.22 25.29 -10.89
C ASN A 85 3.83 23.93 -10.48
N GLY A 86 3.17 23.22 -9.55
CA GLY A 86 3.61 21.89 -9.12
C GLY A 86 4.57 21.85 -7.93
N ARG A 87 5.04 23.00 -7.43
CA ARG A 87 5.93 23.04 -6.27
C ARG A 87 5.25 22.54 -4.99
N TYR A 88 4.00 22.94 -4.78
CA TYR A 88 3.22 22.49 -3.63
C TYR A 88 2.20 21.46 -4.10
N GLN A 89 2.47 20.18 -3.87
CA GLN A 89 1.56 19.10 -4.24
C GLN A 89 0.49 18.93 -3.16
N VAL A 90 -0.79 19.04 -3.53
CA VAL A 90 -1.89 18.91 -2.57
C VAL A 90 -2.03 17.46 -2.15
N LYS A 91 -1.85 17.18 -0.86
CA LYS A 91 -2.06 15.86 -0.27
C LYS A 91 -3.52 15.68 0.17
N ARG A 92 -4.08 16.67 0.86
CA ARG A 92 -5.42 16.59 1.44
C ARG A 92 -6.03 17.96 1.70
N PHE A 93 -7.35 18.07 1.61
CA PHE A 93 -8.09 19.22 2.11
C PHE A 93 -8.24 19.17 3.65
N LEU A 94 -7.87 20.25 4.34
CA LEU A 94 -7.90 20.35 5.80
C LEU A 94 -9.16 21.03 6.34
N GLY A 95 -9.79 21.92 5.56
CA GLY A 95 -11.01 22.58 6.00
C GLY A 95 -11.26 23.90 5.27
N GLU A 96 -12.49 24.39 5.40
CA GLU A 96 -12.93 25.69 4.86
C GLU A 96 -13.27 26.63 6.01
N GLY A 97 -12.85 27.89 5.89
CA GLY A 97 -13.20 28.96 6.82
C GLY A 97 -13.45 30.27 6.07
N GLY A 98 -14.66 30.79 6.17
CA GLY A 98 -15.07 32.01 5.44
C GLY A 98 -14.92 31.84 3.93
N LYS A 99 -14.04 32.62 3.30
CA LYS A 99 -13.73 32.53 1.86
C LYS A 99 -12.44 31.72 1.56
N LYS A 100 -11.90 31.01 2.54
CA LYS A 100 -10.61 30.32 2.44
C LYS A 100 -10.77 28.81 2.50
N LYS A 101 -10.12 28.11 1.58
CA LYS A 101 -9.94 26.64 1.61
C LYS A 101 -8.51 26.31 2.00
N ILE A 102 -8.33 25.49 3.02
CA ILE A 102 -7.02 25.09 3.53
C ILE A 102 -6.70 23.68 3.07
N TYR A 103 -5.48 23.49 2.57
CA TYR A 103 -4.97 22.22 2.07
C TYR A 103 -3.66 21.88 2.76
N LEU A 104 -3.45 20.61 3.08
CA LEU A 104 -2.13 20.06 3.37
C LEU A 104 -1.45 19.82 2.02
N ALA A 105 -0.25 20.38 1.85
CA ALA A 105 0.56 20.20 0.66
C ALA A 105 2.01 19.81 1.01
N GLN A 106 2.69 19.13 0.09
CA GLN A 106 4.13 18.87 0.17
C GLN A 106 4.88 19.93 -0.63
N ASP A 107 5.85 20.62 -0.03
CA ASP A 107 6.83 21.42 -0.77
C ASP A 107 7.90 20.49 -1.36
N THR A 108 7.92 20.32 -2.68
CA THR A 108 8.87 19.41 -3.36
C THR A 108 10.30 19.93 -3.36
N THR A 109 10.52 21.21 -3.08
CA THR A 109 11.88 21.79 -3.01
C THR A 109 12.52 21.59 -1.65
N LEU A 110 11.71 21.64 -0.58
CA LEU A 110 12.17 21.60 0.81
C LEU A 110 11.77 20.32 1.55
N ASP A 111 11.13 19.40 0.83
CA ASP A 111 10.60 18.12 1.30
C ASP A 111 9.92 18.17 2.66
N ARG A 112 8.96 19.10 2.79
CA ARG A 112 8.18 19.27 4.03
C ARG A 112 6.71 19.47 3.77
N GLU A 113 5.92 19.16 4.79
CA GLU A 113 4.49 19.43 4.78
C GLU A 113 4.21 20.89 5.15
N VAL A 114 3.33 21.52 4.37
CA VAL A 114 2.92 22.92 4.53
C VAL A 114 1.41 23.04 4.40
N ALA A 115 0.81 23.99 5.10
CA ALA A 115 -0.58 24.36 4.91
C ALA A 115 -0.70 25.44 3.83
N PHE A 116 -1.48 25.18 2.79
CA PHE A 116 -1.76 26.11 1.70
C PHE A 116 -3.18 26.64 1.81
N ALA A 117 -3.36 27.97 1.81
CA ALA A 117 -4.67 28.61 1.88
C ALA A 117 -5.06 29.20 0.52
N LEU A 118 -6.12 28.69 -0.09
CA LEU A 118 -6.71 29.24 -1.30
C LEU A 118 -7.81 30.23 -0.92
N ILE A 119 -7.69 31.47 -1.40
CA ILE A 119 -8.66 32.56 -1.17
C ILE A 119 -9.37 32.84 -2.49
N LYS A 120 -10.70 32.78 -2.50
CA LYS A 120 -11.48 33.17 -3.68
C LYS A 120 -11.62 34.69 -3.73
N THR A 121 -11.01 35.32 -4.73
CA THR A 121 -11.22 36.74 -5.06
C THR A 121 -12.42 36.86 -5.99
N SER A 122 -13.43 37.64 -5.56
CA SER A 122 -14.65 37.95 -6.31
C SER A 122 -14.43 39.12 -7.25
#